data_AF-I6R1D9-F1
#
_entry.id   AF-I6R1D9-F1
#
_cell.length_a   1.000
_cell.length_b   1.000
_cell.length_c   1.000
_cell.angle_alpha   90.00
_cell.angle_beta   90.00
_cell.angle_gamma   90.00
#
_symmetry.space_group_name_H-M   'P 1'
#
loop_
_entity.id
_entity.type
_entity.pdbx_description
1 polymer ?
#
loop_
_entity_poly.entity_id
_entity_poly.type
_entity_poly.pdbx_seq_one_letter_code
_entity_poly.pdbx_strand_id
1 'polypeptide(L)' 'NCSTSTVRMVGSSKASLFASIGAGVCALWGPLHGGANQEVIEMLQMIRDSGSDYRKFVDMSKDKNSNFKLMGFGHPV' A
#
# COMPACT_ATOMS: atom_id res chain seq x y z
N ASN A 1 4.64 3.81 -11.80
CA ASN A 1 3.70 3.53 -10.69
C ASN A 1 2.42 4.36 -10.90
N CYS A 2 1.36 4.07 -10.14
CA CYS A 2 0.03 4.68 -10.34
C CYS A 2 0.06 6.22 -10.27
N SER A 3 0.59 6.81 -9.19
CA SER A 3 0.57 8.27 -8.98
C SER A 3 1.30 9.05 -10.07
N THR A 4 2.49 8.61 -10.49
CA THR A 4 3.23 9.28 -11.57
C THR A 4 2.46 9.22 -12.90
N SER A 5 1.81 8.09 -13.21
CA SER A 5 0.97 7.97 -14.40
C SER A 5 -0.25 8.89 -14.35
N THR A 6 -0.89 9.03 -13.19
CA THR A 6 -2.01 9.96 -12.97
C THR A 6 -1.59 11.41 -13.20
N VAL A 7 -0.44 11.85 -12.67
CA VAL A 7 0.08 13.21 -12.91
C VAL A 7 0.23 13.47 -14.41
N ARG A 8 0.79 12.50 -15.16
CA ARG A 8 0.97 12.63 -16.61
C ARG A 8 -0.37 12.69 -17.35
N MET A 9 -1.33 11.87 -16.96
CA MET A 9 -2.66 11.82 -17.59
C MET A 9 -3.43 13.14 -17.35
N VAL A 10 -3.40 13.67 -16.13
CA VAL A 10 -4.06 14.96 -15.84
C VAL A 10 -3.32 16.11 -16.51
N GLY A 11 -1.98 16.09 -16.52
CA GLY A 11 -1.17 17.11 -17.18
C GLY A 11 -1.32 17.16 -18.70
N SER A 12 -1.67 16.04 -19.37
CA SER A 12 -1.77 16.00 -20.84
C SER A 12 -2.92 16.85 -21.39
N SER A 13 -3.90 17.23 -20.56
CA SER A 13 -4.98 18.16 -20.93
C SER A 13 -4.57 19.64 -20.76
N LYS A 14 -3.32 19.93 -20.40
CA LYS A 14 -2.83 21.25 -19.99
C LYS A 14 -3.52 21.78 -18.72
N ALA A 15 -3.94 20.89 -17.82
CA ALA A 15 -4.39 21.26 -16.49
C ALA A 15 -3.30 22.02 -15.71
N SER A 16 -3.73 22.84 -14.74
CA SER A 16 -2.82 23.55 -13.84
C SER A 16 -1.83 22.61 -13.16
N LEU A 17 -0.57 23.04 -13.00
CA LEU A 17 0.47 22.28 -12.30
C LEU A 17 -0.01 21.81 -10.91
N PHE A 18 -0.66 22.70 -10.15
CA PHE A 18 -1.18 22.38 -8.83
C PHE A 18 -2.26 21.29 -8.87
N ALA A 19 -3.12 21.30 -9.90
CA ALA A 19 -4.15 20.29 -10.09
C ALA A 19 -3.54 18.93 -10.49
N SER A 20 -2.56 18.93 -11.39
CA SER A 20 -1.85 17.70 -11.80
C SER A 20 -1.12 17.05 -10.62
N ILE A 21 -0.42 17.84 -9.80
CA ILE A 21 0.26 17.34 -8.60
C ILE A 21 -0.76 16.87 -7.54
N GLY A 22 -1.83 17.63 -7.32
CA GLY A 22 -2.91 17.25 -6.41
C GLY A 22 -3.52 15.89 -6.77
N ALA A 23 -3.78 15.63 -8.06
CA ALA A 23 -4.24 14.33 -8.53
C ALA A 23 -3.23 13.20 -8.27
N GLY A 24 -1.94 13.49 -8.40
CA GLY A 24 -0.86 12.55 -8.04
C GLY A 24 -0.86 12.19 -6.54
N VAL A 25 -1.06 13.18 -5.68
CA VAL A 25 -1.17 12.97 -4.22
C VAL A 25 -2.39 12.13 -3.88
N CYS A 26 -3.55 12.43 -4.47
CA CYS A 26 -4.76 11.62 -4.28
C CYS A 26 -4.57 10.16 -4.73
N ALA A 27 -3.90 9.95 -5.86
CA ALA A 27 -3.57 8.61 -6.34
C ALA A 27 -2.56 7.88 -5.43
N LEU A 28 -1.61 8.62 -4.85
CA LEU A 28 -0.65 8.08 -3.87
C LEU A 28 -1.34 7.70 -2.56
N TRP A 29 -2.32 8.46 -2.11
CA TRP A 29 -3.00 8.18 -0.84
C TRP A 29 -3.79 6.85 -0.83
N GLY A 30 -4.15 6.32 -2.00
CA GLY A 30 -4.89 5.06 -2.09
C GLY A 30 -4.20 3.88 -1.35
N PRO A 31 -4.98 2.96 -0.73
CA PRO A 31 -4.45 1.87 0.09
C PRO A 31 -3.54 0.92 -0.70
N LEU A 32 -3.82 0.73 -1.99
CA LEU A 32 -3.02 -0.11 -2.89
C LEU A 32 -1.78 0.59 -3.47
N HIS A 33 -1.52 1.85 -3.09
CA HIS A 33 -0.33 2.60 -3.50
C HIS A 33 0.46 3.04 -2.27
N GLY A 34 0.30 4.28 -1.80
CA GLY A 34 1.05 4.82 -0.66
C GLY A 34 0.49 4.41 0.71
N GLY A 35 -0.76 3.95 0.78
CA GLY A 35 -1.36 3.47 2.03
C GLY A 35 -0.77 2.14 2.53
N ALA A 36 -0.08 1.39 1.67
CA ALA A 36 0.55 0.12 2.03
C ALA A 36 1.55 0.26 3.20
N ASN A 37 2.18 1.42 3.38
CA ASN A 37 3.09 1.67 4.49
C ASN A 37 2.38 1.69 5.85
N GLN A 38 1.17 2.28 5.89
CA GLN A 38 0.36 2.29 7.12
C GLN A 38 -0.06 0.87 7.50
N GLU A 39 -0.52 0.09 6.52
CA GLU A 39 -0.90 -1.31 6.71
C GLU A 39 0.25 -2.18 7.25
N VAL A 40 1.49 -1.90 6.86
CA VAL A 40 2.68 -2.56 7.44
C VAL A 40 2.81 -2.25 8.93
N ILE A 41 2.66 -0.98 9.31
CA ILE A 41 2.76 -0.56 10.72
C ILE A 41 1.62 -1.17 11.54
N GLU A 42 0.40 -1.15 11.04
CA GLU A 42 -0.77 -1.76 11.69
C GLU A 42 -0.61 -3.27 11.85
N MET A 43 -0.10 -3.96 10.84
CA MET A 43 0.22 -5.39 10.93
C MET A 43 1.28 -5.66 11.99
N LEU A 44 2.38 -4.89 12.02
CA LEU A 44 3.44 -5.06 13.02
C LEU A 44 2.93 -4.78 14.45
N GLN A 45 2.05 -3.79 14.59
CA GLN A 45 1.39 -3.47 15.85
C GLN A 45 0.51 -4.62 16.32
N MET A 46 -0.31 -5.19 15.44
CA MET A 46 -1.13 -6.38 15.71
C MET A 46 -0.28 -7.58 16.12
N ILE A 47 0.84 -7.83 15.44
CA ILE A 47 1.78 -8.91 15.78
C ILE A 47 2.33 -8.71 17.19
N ARG A 48 2.80 -7.49 17.50
CA ARG A 48 3.33 -7.14 18.83
C ARG A 48 2.28 -7.34 19.92
N ASP A 49 1.07 -6.84 19.71
CA ASP A 49 0.01 -6.84 20.72
C ASP A 49 -0.57 -8.24 20.95
N SER A 50 -0.43 -9.15 19.98
CA SER A 50 -0.83 -10.55 20.11
C SER A 50 0.03 -11.35 21.11
N GLY A 51 1.20 -10.83 21.52
CA GLY A 51 2.17 -11.55 22.36
C GLY A 51 2.67 -12.88 21.78
N SER A 52 2.38 -13.16 20.50
CA SER A 52 2.70 -14.41 19.82
C SER A 52 4.05 -14.35 19.11
N ASP A 53 4.62 -15.51 18.79
CA ASP A 53 5.85 -15.61 17.99
C ASP A 53 5.60 -15.21 16.53
N TYR A 54 6.59 -14.60 15.88
CA TYR A 54 6.54 -14.20 14.47
C TYR A 54 6.22 -15.38 13.55
N ARG A 55 6.66 -16.59 13.93
CA ARG A 55 6.43 -17.83 13.17
C ARG A 55 4.95 -18.07 12.89
N LYS A 56 4.06 -17.78 13.84
CA LYS A 56 2.61 -17.92 13.68
C LYS A 56 2.10 -17.12 12.47
N PHE A 57 2.52 -15.87 12.35
CA PHE A 57 2.09 -14.98 11.27
C PHE A 57 2.73 -15.33 9.93
N VAL A 58 3.97 -15.82 9.95
CA VAL A 58 4.62 -16.38 8.75
C VAL A 58 3.88 -17.62 8.26
N ASP A 59 3.50 -18.53 9.15
CA ASP A 59 2.76 -19.74 8.78
C ASP A 59 1.35 -19.40 8.27
N MET A 60 0.66 -18.46 8.93
CA MET A 60 -0.62 -17.93 8.44
C MET A 60 -0.51 -17.26 7.06
N SER A 61 0.62 -16.64 6.72
CA SER A 61 0.82 -16.04 5.39
C SER A 61 1.07 -17.07 4.28
N LYS A 62 1.49 -18.29 4.65
CA LYS A 62 1.75 -19.40 3.72
C LYS A 62 0.52 -20.30 3.55
N ASP A 63 -0.37 -20.33 4.53
CA ASP A 63 -1.62 -21.07 4.44
C ASP A 63 -2.55 -20.45 3.39
N LYS A 64 -2.90 -21.24 2.37
CA LYS A 64 -3.79 -20.80 1.27
C LYS A 64 -5.24 -20.60 1.72
N ASN A 65 -5.62 -21.16 2.88
CA ASN A 65 -6.96 -20.98 3.45
C ASN A 65 -7.03 -19.77 4.39
N SER A 66 -5.89 -19.18 4.72
CA SER A 66 -5.80 -17.99 5.57
C SER A 66 -6.00 -16.72 4.74
N ASN A 67 -6.83 -15.81 5.24
CA ASN A 67 -7.00 -14.48 4.66
C ASN A 67 -5.89 -13.50 5.07
N PHE A 68 -4.90 -13.96 5.85
CA PHE A 68 -3.79 -13.13 6.30
C PHE A 68 -2.82 -12.84 5.14
N LYS A 69 -2.59 -11.55 4.86
CA LYS A 69 -1.57 -11.10 3.92
C LYS A 69 -0.42 -10.47 4.68
N LEU A 70 0.80 -10.83 4.27
CA LEU A 70 2.01 -10.21 4.78
C LEU A 70 2.21 -8.85 4.07
N MET A 71 1.77 -7.78 4.72
CA MET A 71 1.86 -6.43 4.19
C MET A 71 3.33 -6.01 4.01
N GLY A 72 3.62 -5.22 2.97
CA GLY A 72 4.97 -4.79 2.62
C GLY A 72 5.78 -5.81 1.81
N PHE A 73 5.21 -6.98 1.49
CA PHE A 73 5.83 -7.99 0.64
C PHE A 73 5.06 -8.19 -0.67
N GLY A 74 5.82 -8.51 -1.72
CA GLY A 74 5.32 -8.56 -3.09
C GLY A 74 5.28 -7.16 -3.72
N HIS A 75 5.71 -7.07 -4.98
CA HIS A 75 5.60 -5.83 -5.75
C HIS A 75 5.07 -6.18 -7.14
N PRO A 76 3.89 -5.66 -7.54
CA PRO A 76 3.29 -5.98 -8.83
C PRO A 76 3.89 -5.17 -10.00
N VAL A 77 5.08 -4.57 -9.82
CA VAL A 77 5.74 -3.77 -10.86
C VAL A 77 6.02 -4.56 -12.13
#